data_AF-A0A833YEY8-F1
#
_entry.id   AF-A0A833YEY8-F1
#
_cell.length_a   1.000
_cell.length_b   1.000
_cell.length_c   1.000
_cell.angle_alpha   90.00
_cell.angle_beta   90.00
_cell.angle_gamma   90.00
#
_symmetry.space_group_name_H-M   'P 1'
#
loop_
_entity.id
_entity.type
_entity.pdbx_description
1 polymer ?
#
loop_
_entity_poly.entity_id
_entity_poly.type
_entity_poly.pdbx_seq_one_letter_code
_entity_poly.pdbx_strand_id
1 'polypeptide(L)'
;MVDMLDSDGSGKLGLKEFYVLWKKIQQYQRIYREIDVDRSGTMNSYEMRKALEEAGFKLPCQLHQVIVARFADDDLIIDFDNFVRCLVRLETLFRIFKQLDPGNTGTISLDLISWLCFSVL
;
A
#
# COMPACT_ATOMS: atom_id res chain seq x y z
N MET A 1 8.60 1.41 4.26
CA MET A 1 8.29 0.05 4.77
C MET A 1 8.50 -0.05 6.27
N VAL A 2 9.62 0.46 6.81
CA VAL A 2 9.89 0.48 8.26
C VAL A 2 8.81 1.25 9.02
N ASP A 3 8.51 2.49 8.63
CA ASP A 3 7.52 3.37 9.27
C ASP A 3 6.10 2.78 9.36
N MET A 4 5.77 1.78 8.54
CA MET A 4 4.48 1.11 8.59
C MET A 4 4.35 0.21 9.82
N LEU A 5 5.42 -0.50 10.18
CA LEU A 5 5.39 -1.54 11.21
C LEU A 5 6.14 -1.15 12.47
N ASP A 6 6.94 -0.09 12.39
CA ASP A 6 7.58 0.59 13.51
C ASP A 6 6.50 1.21 14.42
N SER A 7 6.00 0.39 15.33
CA SER A 7 4.93 0.78 16.25
C SER A 7 5.49 1.46 17.50
N ASP A 8 6.80 1.30 17.75
CA ASP A 8 7.51 1.88 18.88
C ASP A 8 8.23 3.21 18.53
N GLY A 9 8.21 3.62 17.26
CA GLY A 9 8.79 4.87 16.78
C GLY A 9 10.32 4.86 16.83
N SER A 10 10.94 3.68 16.84
CA SER A 10 12.38 3.51 16.97
C SER A 10 13.15 3.82 15.67
N GLY A 11 12.44 3.98 14.55
CA GLY A 11 13.00 4.05 13.21
C GLY A 11 13.62 2.73 12.74
N LYS A 12 13.34 1.63 13.45
CA LYS A 12 13.86 0.29 13.19
C LYS A 12 12.73 -0.73 13.30
N LEU A 13 12.97 -1.94 12.80
CA LEU A 13 12.04 -3.05 12.98
C LEU A 13 12.61 -4.02 14.01
N GLY A 14 11.90 -4.16 15.13
CA GLY A 14 12.11 -5.27 16.05
C GLY A 14 11.80 -6.61 15.38
N LEU A 15 12.26 -7.71 15.97
CA LEU A 15 12.11 -9.05 15.40
C LEU A 15 10.64 -9.44 15.12
N LYS A 16 9.72 -9.02 16.01
CA LYS A 16 8.27 -9.25 15.82
C LYS A 16 7.72 -8.46 14.64
N GLU A 17 8.08 -7.19 14.51
CA GLU A 17 7.63 -6.30 13.43
C GLU A 17 8.21 -6.77 12.09
N PHE A 18 9.49 -7.17 12.07
CA PHE A 18 10.12 -7.76 10.91
C PHE A 18 9.45 -9.08 10.49
N TYR A 19 9.09 -9.95 11.43
CA TYR A 19 8.38 -11.19 11.11
C TYR A 19 7.02 -10.91 10.44
N VAL A 20 6.27 -9.93 10.93
CA VAL A 20 5.01 -9.49 10.31
C VAL A 20 5.27 -8.92 8.91
N LEU A 21 6.28 -8.07 8.75
CA LEU A 21 6.67 -7.52 7.45
C LEU A 21 7.00 -8.63 6.45
N TRP A 22 7.82 -9.59 6.88
CA TRP A 22 8.27 -10.69 6.05
C TRP A 22 7.11 -11.55 5.57
N LYS A 23 6.17 -11.88 6.46
CA LYS A 23 4.94 -12.59 6.10
C LYS A 23 4.10 -11.83 5.06
N LYS A 24 3.97 -10.51 5.21
CA LYS A 24 3.28 -9.66 4.23
C LYS A 24 3.98 -9.65 2.87
N ILE A 25 5.30 -9.48 2.85
CA ILE A 25 6.09 -9.51 1.61
C ILE A 25 5.93 -10.86 0.91
N GLN A 26 5.97 -11.98 1.64
CA GLN A 26 5.73 -13.31 1.07
C GLN A 26 4.33 -13.44 0.45
N GLN A 27 3.30 -12.89 1.11
CA GLN A 27 1.95 -12.86 0.57
C GLN A 27 1.87 -12.01 -0.70
N TYR A 28 2.47 -10.81 -0.71
CA TYR A 28 2.47 -9.94 -1.88
C TYR A 28 3.25 -10.55 -3.04
N GLN A 29 4.37 -11.23 -2.78
CA GLN A 29 5.11 -11.96 -3.79
C GLN A 29 4.28 -13.09 -4.43
N ARG A 30 3.47 -13.78 -3.61
CA ARG A 30 2.55 -14.81 -4.13
C ARG A 30 1.51 -14.18 -5.08
N ILE A 31 0.83 -13.13 -4.63
CA ILE A 31 -0.18 -12.42 -5.44
C ILE A 31 0.42 -11.90 -6.74
N TYR A 32 1.60 -11.27 -6.67
CA TYR A 32 2.30 -10.74 -7.83
C TYR A 32 2.54 -11.81 -8.90
N ARG A 33 3.04 -12.98 -8.49
CA ARG A 33 3.32 -14.10 -9.41
C ARG A 33 2.07 -14.80 -9.94
N GLU A 34 1.00 -14.82 -9.17
CA GLU A 34 -0.27 -15.41 -9.61
C GLU A 34 -0.96 -14.55 -10.67
N ILE A 35 -0.71 -13.23 -10.65
CA ILE A 35 -1.35 -12.26 -11.53
C ILE A 35 -0.49 -11.88 -12.73
N ASP A 36 0.83 -12.03 -12.65
CA ASP A 36 1.77 -11.96 -13.77
C ASP A 36 1.56 -13.15 -14.74
N VAL A 37 0.44 -13.12 -15.46
CA VAL A 37 -0.01 -14.20 -16.36
C VAL A 37 0.94 -14.37 -17.54
N ASP A 38 1.48 -13.26 -18.04
CA ASP A 38 2.42 -13.24 -19.16
C ASP A 38 3.86 -13.56 -18.74
N ARG A 39 4.12 -13.65 -17.42
CA ARG A 39 5.44 -13.90 -16.83
C ARG A 39 6.47 -12.87 -17.29
N SER A 40 6.02 -11.64 -17.53
CA SER A 40 6.89 -10.52 -17.87
C SER A 40 7.81 -10.15 -16.70
N GLY A 41 7.46 -10.55 -15.47
CA GLY A 41 8.12 -10.09 -14.25
C GLY A 41 7.70 -8.68 -13.86
N THR A 42 6.66 -8.15 -14.49
CA THR A 42 6.13 -6.81 -14.30
C THR A 42 4.60 -6.84 -14.25
N MET A 43 3.94 -5.76 -13.81
CA MET A 43 2.47 -5.66 -13.87
C MET A 43 2.02 -4.45 -14.65
N ASN A 44 1.10 -4.66 -15.59
CA ASN A 44 0.38 -3.56 -16.24
C ASN A 44 -0.77 -3.04 -15.35
N SER A 45 -1.44 -1.99 -15.80
CA SER A 45 -2.53 -1.34 -15.06
C SER A 45 -3.73 -2.27 -14.75
N TYR A 46 -4.02 -3.24 -15.62
CA TYR A 46 -5.12 -4.19 -15.44
C TYR A 46 -4.77 -5.27 -14.41
N GLU A 47 -3.54 -5.78 -14.47
CA GLU A 47 -2.98 -6.71 -13.49
C GLU A 47 -2.90 -6.07 -12.10
N MET A 48 -2.44 -4.82 -12.02
CA MET A 48 -2.41 -4.07 -10.76
C MET A 48 -3.79 -3.97 -10.10
N ARG A 49 -4.85 -3.74 -10.89
CA ARG A 49 -6.22 -3.71 -10.36
C ARG A 49 -6.61 -5.06 -9.75
N LYS A 50 -6.37 -6.16 -10.46
CA LYS A 50 -6.63 -7.51 -9.94
C LYS A 50 -5.83 -7.79 -8.68
N ALA A 51 -4.56 -7.36 -8.64
CA ALA A 51 -3.67 -7.58 -7.51
C ALA A 51 -4.12 -6.84 -6.26
N LEU A 52 -4.65 -5.63 -6.41
CA LEU A 52 -5.26 -4.90 -5.31
C LEU A 52 -6.51 -5.60 -4.77
N GLU A 53 -7.37 -6.11 -5.66
CA GLU A 53 -8.57 -6.86 -5.26
C GLU A 53 -8.22 -8.15 -4.51
N GLU A 54 -7.24 -8.93 -5.01
CA GLU A 54 -6.75 -10.15 -4.35
C GLU A 54 -6.01 -9.87 -3.03
N ALA A 55 -5.35 -8.72 -2.92
CA ALA A 55 -4.78 -8.23 -1.67
C ALA A 55 -5.84 -7.73 -0.66
N GLY A 56 -7.12 -7.69 -1.05
CA GLY A 56 -8.25 -7.33 -0.20
C GLY A 56 -8.68 -5.86 -0.26
N PHE A 57 -8.14 -5.08 -1.20
CA PHE A 57 -8.50 -3.67 -1.39
C PHE A 57 -9.63 -3.53 -2.42
N LYS A 58 -10.76 -2.99 -1.97
CA LYS A 58 -11.88 -2.59 -2.84
C LYS A 58 -11.86 -1.09 -3.01
N LEU A 59 -11.39 -0.61 -4.15
CA LEU A 59 -11.21 0.81 -4.43
C LEU A 59 -12.11 1.27 -5.59
N PRO A 60 -12.60 2.52 -5.57
CA PRO A 60 -13.26 3.12 -6.73
C PRO A 60 -12.26 3.32 -7.88
N CYS A 61 -12.76 3.35 -9.12
CA CYS A 61 -11.94 3.49 -10.34
C CYS A 61 -10.99 4.70 -10.30
N GLN A 62 -11.41 5.80 -9.67
CA GLN A 62 -10.58 7.00 -9.52
C GLN A 62 -9.30 6.73 -8.73
N LEU A 63 -9.35 5.91 -7.66
CA LEU A 63 -8.15 5.56 -6.90
C LEU A 63 -7.22 4.62 -7.67
N HIS A 64 -7.76 3.74 -8.52
CA HIS A 64 -6.92 2.93 -9.40
C HIS A 64 -6.11 3.80 -10.37
N GLN A 65 -6.72 4.85 -10.93
CA GLN A 65 -6.02 5.79 -11.81
C GLN A 65 -4.89 6.53 -11.08
N VAL A 66 -5.15 6.99 -9.85
CA VAL A 66 -4.12 7.66 -9.03
C VAL A 66 -2.97 6.71 -8.69
N ILE A 67 -3.27 5.45 -8.38
CA ILE A 67 -2.24 4.44 -8.09
C ILE A 67 -1.34 4.22 -9.32
N VAL A 68 -1.94 3.97 -10.49
CA VAL A 68 -1.16 3.77 -11.72
C VAL A 68 -0.31 5.01 -12.02
N ALA A 69 -0.90 6.20 -11.98
CA ALA A 69 -0.18 7.45 -12.26
C ALA A 69 0.97 7.74 -11.27
N ARG A 70 0.96 7.16 -10.06
CA ARG A 70 1.96 7.41 -9.02
C ARG A 70 3.07 6.36 -8.98
N PHE A 71 2.74 5.11 -9.31
CA PHE A 71 3.62 3.95 -9.08
C PHE A 71 4.05 3.24 -10.36
N ALA A 72 3.42 3.52 -11.50
CA ALA A 72 3.87 3.02 -12.78
C ALA A 72 4.97 3.91 -13.38
N ASP A 73 5.79 3.32 -14.23
CA ASP A 73 6.74 4.03 -15.08
C ASP A 73 6.07 4.66 -16.32
N ASP A 74 6.88 5.25 -17.21
CA ASP A 74 6.41 5.91 -18.43
C ASP A 74 5.70 4.94 -19.40
N ASP A 75 5.99 3.63 -19.29
CA ASP A 75 5.38 2.56 -20.09
C ASP A 75 4.11 1.97 -19.43
N LEU A 76 3.66 2.57 -18.32
CA LEU A 76 2.52 2.12 -17.50
C LEU A 76 2.73 0.73 -16.85
N ILE A 77 4.00 0.41 -16.58
CA ILE A 77 4.45 -0.83 -15.96
C ILE A 77 4.79 -0.60 -14.49
N ILE A 78 4.41 -1.54 -13.64
CA ILE A 78 4.63 -1.53 -12.19
C ILE A 78 5.50 -2.74 -11.82
N ASP A 79 6.73 -2.49 -11.40
CA ASP A 79 7.62 -3.51 -10.89
C ASP A 79 7.23 -3.96 -9.46
N PHE A 80 7.90 -5.00 -8.97
CA PHE A 80 7.59 -5.57 -7.66
C PHE A 80 7.85 -4.59 -6.51
N ASP A 81 8.89 -3.75 -6.60
CA ASP A 81 9.19 -2.76 -5.55
C ASP A 81 8.09 -1.72 -5.44
N ASN A 82 7.65 -1.14 -6.56
CA ASN A 82 6.58 -0.16 -6.57
C ASN A 82 5.23 -0.78 -6.19
N PHE A 83 4.98 -2.04 -6.53
CA PHE A 83 3.80 -2.77 -6.07
C PHE A 83 3.77 -2.90 -4.54
N VAL A 84 4.85 -3.39 -3.93
CA VAL A 84 4.94 -3.54 -2.47
C VAL A 84 4.83 -2.19 -1.78
N ARG A 85 5.51 -1.16 -2.32
CA ARG A 85 5.44 0.22 -1.81
C ARG A 85 4.02 0.76 -1.84
N CYS A 86 3.28 0.53 -2.93
CA CYS A 86 1.88 0.92 -3.06
C CYS A 86 1.00 0.26 -1.99
N LEU A 87 1.06 -1.07 -1.86
CA LEU A 87 0.24 -1.81 -0.90
C LEU A 87 0.52 -1.40 0.55
N VAL A 88 1.80 -1.27 0.90
CA VAL A 88 2.25 -0.81 2.21
C VAL A 88 1.73 0.60 2.51
N ARG A 89 1.84 1.53 1.56
CA ARG A 89 1.34 2.90 1.73
C ARG A 89 -0.17 2.92 1.88
N LEU A 90 -0.88 2.16 1.06
CA LEU A 90 -2.34 2.09 1.08
C LEU A 90 -2.86 1.53 2.41
N GLU A 91 -2.29 0.43 2.91
CA GLU A 91 -2.65 -0.15 4.20
C GLU A 91 -2.38 0.82 5.35
N THR A 92 -1.26 1.54 5.31
CA THR A 92 -0.91 2.57 6.31
C THR A 92 -1.96 3.68 6.35
N LEU A 93 -2.36 4.20 5.20
CA LEU A 93 -3.39 5.25 5.10
C LEU A 93 -4.75 4.77 5.61
N PHE A 94 -5.18 3.54 5.26
CA PHE A 94 -6.41 2.96 5.81
C PHE A 94 -6.35 2.80 7.32
N ARG A 95 -5.20 2.39 7.88
CA ARG A 95 -5.02 2.25 9.33
C ARG A 95 -5.10 3.60 10.04
N ILE A 96 -4.39 4.61 9.52
CA ILE A 96 -4.41 5.98 10.08
C ILE A 96 -5.84 6.52 10.04
N PHE A 97 -6.54 6.41 8.90
CA PHE A 97 -7.91 6.89 8.77
C PHE A 97 -8.84 6.23 9.79
N LYS A 98 -8.78 4.89 9.93
CA LYS A 98 -9.60 4.16 10.92
C LYS A 98 -9.29 4.54 12.36
N GLN A 99 -8.04 4.85 12.69
CA GLN A 99 -7.66 5.30 14.03
C GLN A 99 -8.20 6.71 14.34
N LEU A 100 -8.26 7.57 13.32
CA LEU A 100 -8.78 8.94 13.43
C LEU A 100 -10.32 9.01 13.36
N ASP A 101 -10.98 7.99 12.82
CA ASP A 101 -12.45 7.88 12.73
C ASP A 101 -13.00 6.67 13.52
N PRO A 102 -12.86 6.63 14.86
CA PRO A 102 -13.36 5.52 15.68
C PRO A 102 -14.90 5.38 15.64
N GLY A 103 -15.60 6.47 15.29
CA GLY A 103 -17.06 6.48 15.12
C GLY A 103 -17.54 5.94 13.77
N ASN A 104 -16.61 5.63 12.84
CA ASN A 104 -16.92 5.21 11.48
C ASN A 104 -17.89 6.18 10.77
N THR A 105 -17.65 7.47 10.96
CA THR A 105 -18.44 8.56 10.36
C THR A 105 -18.16 8.72 8.87
N GLY A 106 -17.03 8.19 8.39
CA GLY A 106 -16.56 8.27 7.01
C GLY A 106 -15.78 9.56 6.70
N THR A 107 -15.53 10.40 7.70
CA THR A 107 -14.78 11.66 7.55
C THR A 107 -13.86 11.90 8.73
N ILE A 108 -12.75 12.62 8.52
CA ILE A 108 -11.80 13.02 9.56
C ILE A 108 -11.55 14.54 9.49
N SER A 109 -11.27 15.17 10.63
CA SER A 109 -10.86 16.58 10.70
C SER A 109 -9.39 16.66 11.08
N LEU A 110 -8.62 17.42 10.30
CA LEU A 110 -7.18 17.62 10.50
C LEU A 110 -6.87 19.10 10.41
N ASP A 111 -6.06 19.59 11.35
CA ASP A 111 -5.41 20.89 11.22
C ASP A 111 -4.20 20.80 10.27
N LEU A 112 -3.63 21.94 9.90
CA LEU A 112 -2.54 22.01 8.92
C LEU A 112 -1.33 21.18 9.35
N ILE A 113 -0.97 21.20 10.64
CA ILE A 113 0.20 20.49 11.15
C ILE A 113 -0.02 18.98 11.06
N SER A 114 -1.16 18.49 11.55
CA SER A 114 -1.48 17.05 11.46
C SER A 114 -1.56 16.57 10.02
N TRP A 115 -2.16 17.37 9.12
CA TRP A 115 -2.22 17.06 7.70
C TRP A 115 -0.82 16.91 7.07
N LEU A 116 0.11 17.82 7.38
CA LEU A 116 1.48 17.74 6.87
C LEU A 116 2.22 16.51 7.42
N CYS A 117 2.04 16.19 8.71
CA CYS A 117 2.65 15.00 9.30
C CYS A 117 2.20 13.71 8.59
N PHE A 118 0.92 13.58 8.25
CA PHE A 118 0.41 12.36 7.60
C PHE A 118 0.64 12.29 6.09
N SER A 119 0.70 13.44 5.40
CA SER A 119 0.84 13.47 3.93
C SER A 119 2.27 13.28 3.45
N VAL A 120 3.26 13.66 4.26
CA VAL A 120 4.69 13.59 3.93
C VAL A 120 5.32 12.23 4.29
N LEU A 121 4.75 11.51 5.28
CA LEU A 121 4.98 10.07 5.47
C LEU A 121 4.55 9.29 4.22
#